data_AF-A0A2Z3GN86-F1
#
_entry.id   AF-A0A2Z3GN86-F1
#
_cell.length_a   1.000
_cell.length_b   1.000
_cell.length_c   1.000
_cell.angle_alpha   90.00
_cell.angle_beta   90.00
_cell.angle_gamma   90.00
#
_symmetry.space_group_name_H-M   'P 1'
#
loop_
_entity.id
_entity.type
_entity.pdbx_description
1 polymer ?
#
loop_
_entity_poly.entity_id
_entity_poly.type
_entity_poly.pdbx_seq_one_letter_code
_entity_poly.pdbx_strand_id
1 'polypeptide(L)'
;MQDKCYSHFIGVAKRQYAGNAHGMVTGIGLVNRVHSSGEAGDFLPLDYRVYAPDAHGQTKNDHFLTMFDEVVAEYKLLARNILFDS
;
A
#
# COMPACT_ATOMS: atom_id res chain seq x y z
N MET A 1 7.44 -0.43 -5.48
CA MET A 1 6.91 -1.63 -6.16
C MET A 1 7.92 -2.74 -6.01
N GLN A 2 7.52 -3.90 -5.51
CA GLN A 2 8.41 -5.06 -5.42
C GLN A 2 8.47 -5.72 -6.79
N ASP A 3 9.63 -5.66 -7.44
CA ASP A 3 9.85 -6.22 -8.78
C ASP A 3 9.85 -7.76 -8.71
N LYS A 4 8.96 -8.40 -9.48
CA LYS A 4 8.79 -9.86 -9.51
C LYS A 4 8.82 -10.38 -10.94
N CYS A 5 9.89 -10.05 -11.66
CA CYS A 5 10.15 -10.44 -13.05
C CYS A 5 9.99 -11.94 -13.39
N TYR A 6 9.98 -12.85 -12.40
CA TYR A 6 9.84 -14.30 -12.61
C TYR A 6 8.44 -14.87 -12.32
N SER A 7 7.47 -14.04 -11.93
CA SER A 7 6.17 -14.51 -11.44
C SER A 7 5.11 -14.67 -12.53
N HIS A 8 5.27 -15.65 -13.43
CA HIS A 8 4.22 -15.99 -14.40
C HIS A 8 2.96 -16.64 -13.77
N PHE A 9 2.98 -16.96 -12.46
CA PHE A 9 1.95 -17.75 -11.77
C PHE A 9 1.32 -17.09 -10.53
N ILE A 10 1.70 -15.85 -10.19
CA ILE A 10 1.09 -15.17 -9.04
C ILE A 10 -0.12 -14.38 -9.55
N GLY A 11 -1.34 -14.90 -9.31
CA GLY A 11 -2.58 -14.35 -9.87
C GLY A 11 -2.88 -12.87 -9.53
N VAL A 12 -2.25 -12.33 -8.49
CA VAL A 12 -2.38 -10.90 -8.11
C VAL A 12 -1.27 -10.01 -8.69
N ALA A 13 -0.24 -10.58 -9.32
CA ALA A 13 0.82 -9.81 -9.96
C ALA A 13 0.32 -9.26 -11.30
N LYS A 14 0.55 -7.98 -11.55
CA LYS A 14 0.12 -7.28 -12.76
C LYS A 14 1.23 -6.40 -13.32
N ARG A 15 1.10 -6.07 -14.60
CA ARG A 15 1.98 -5.08 -15.23
C ARG A 15 1.61 -3.70 -14.74
N GLN A 16 2.57 -3.03 -14.14
CA GLN A 16 2.45 -1.70 -13.55
C GLN A 16 3.61 -0.84 -14.01
N TYR A 17 3.36 0.45 -14.18
CA TYR A 17 4.43 1.38 -14.51
C TYR A 17 5.28 1.66 -13.28
N ALA A 18 6.59 1.42 -13.37
CA ALA A 18 7.54 1.79 -12.35
C ALA A 18 8.34 3.01 -12.81
N GLY A 19 8.18 4.13 -12.10
CA GLY A 19 8.95 5.35 -12.36
C GLY A 19 10.45 5.13 -12.25
N ASN A 20 10.90 4.32 -11.27
CA ASN A 20 12.33 4.00 -11.10
C ASN A 20 12.92 3.19 -12.27
N ALA A 21 12.13 2.33 -12.88
CA ALA A 21 12.54 1.54 -14.04
C ALA A 21 12.26 2.27 -15.36
N HIS A 22 11.62 3.45 -15.31
CA HIS A 22 11.09 4.18 -16.47
C HIS A 22 10.31 3.28 -17.46
N GLY A 23 9.54 2.31 -16.94
CA GLY A 23 8.92 1.28 -17.79
C GLY A 23 7.91 0.41 -17.07
N MET A 24 7.26 -0.49 -17.82
CA MET A 24 6.35 -1.47 -17.26
C MET A 24 7.12 -2.61 -16.60
N VAL A 25 6.81 -2.87 -15.34
CA VAL A 25 7.31 -4.01 -14.56
C VAL A 25 6.14 -4.89 -14.12
N THR A 26 6.38 -6.19 -13.96
CA THR A 26 5.41 -7.08 -13.34
C THR A 26 5.64 -7.05 -11.83
N GLY A 27 4.62 -6.69 -11.07
CA GLY A 27 4.70 -6.76 -9.63
C GLY A 27 3.33 -6.75 -8.96
N ILE A 28 3.35 -6.74 -7.64
CA ILE A 28 2.15 -6.75 -6.82
C ILE A 28 1.90 -5.33 -6.31
N GLY A 29 0.70 -4.82 -6.54
CA GLY A 29 0.26 -3.56 -5.95
C GLY A 29 0.03 -3.75 -4.45
N LEU A 30 0.60 -2.87 -3.64
CA LEU A 30 0.40 -2.85 -2.19
C LEU A 30 -0.08 -1.47 -1.76
N VAL A 31 -1.02 -1.43 -0.83
CA VAL A 31 -1.35 -0.26 -0.03
C VAL A 31 -0.78 -0.49 1.36
N ASN A 32 0.08 0.40 1.82
CA ASN A 32 0.74 0.27 3.12
C ASN A 32 0.30 1.40 4.05
N ARG A 33 0.06 1.05 5.32
CA ARG A 33 -0.03 2.02 6.43
C ARG A 33 1.29 2.01 7.17
N VAL A 34 1.94 3.16 7.22
CA VAL A 34 3.23 3.35 7.88
C VAL A 34 3.09 4.47 8.89
N HIS A 35 3.63 4.26 10.09
CA HIS A 35 3.75 5.29 11.10
C HIS A 35 5.17 5.86 11.12
N SER A 36 5.29 7.14 11.42
CA SER A 36 6.57 7.84 11.54
C SER A 36 6.44 8.89 12.64
N SER A 37 7.48 9.06 13.45
CA SER A 37 7.58 10.18 14.37
C SER A 37 7.84 11.52 13.68
N GLY A 38 8.16 11.51 12.37
CA GLY A 38 8.56 12.69 11.60
C GLY A 38 10.07 12.87 11.47
N GLU A 39 10.87 12.06 12.18
CA GLU A 39 12.32 12.04 12.07
C GLU A 39 12.81 11.19 10.88
N ALA A 40 13.95 11.58 10.32
CA ALA A 40 14.53 10.87 9.19
C ALA A 40 14.89 9.42 9.57
N GLY A 41 14.37 8.45 8.82
CA GLY A 41 14.64 7.02 9.01
C GLY A 41 13.69 6.31 9.96
N ASP A 42 12.73 7.02 10.56
CA ASP A 42 11.72 6.41 11.41
C ASP A 42 10.44 6.09 10.61
N PHE A 43 10.37 4.86 10.11
CA PHE A 43 9.21 4.35 9.37
C PHE A 43 8.83 2.96 9.89
N LEU A 44 7.78 2.90 10.70
CA LEU A 44 7.23 1.67 11.25
C LEU A 44 6.07 1.17 10.37
N PRO A 45 6.23 0.07 9.62
CA PRO A 45 5.12 -0.53 8.88
C PRO A 45 4.10 -1.13 9.86
N LEU A 46 2.85 -0.71 9.76
CA LEU A 46 1.78 -1.13 10.65
C LEU A 46 0.76 -2.06 9.99
N ASP A 47 0.51 -1.86 8.69
CA ASP A 47 -0.42 -2.69 7.92
C ASP A 47 -0.05 -2.65 6.43
N TYR A 48 -0.37 -3.71 5.71
CA TYR A 48 -0.27 -3.78 4.26
C TYR A 48 -1.44 -4.57 3.67
N ARG A 49 -1.95 -4.12 2.53
CA ARG A 49 -3.00 -4.80 1.77
C ARG A 49 -2.60 -4.97 0.32
N VAL A 50 -2.98 -6.10 -0.26
CA VAL A 50 -2.80 -6.35 -1.69
C VAL A 50 -3.83 -5.54 -2.45
N TYR A 51 -3.36 -4.62 -3.29
CA TYR A 51 -4.21 -3.85 -4.18
C TYR A 51 -4.54 -4.67 -5.43
N ALA A 52 -5.73 -5.26 -5.45
CA ALA A 52 -6.23 -6.07 -6.55
C ALA A 52 -7.64 -5.61 -6.96
N PRO A 53 -7.79 -4.43 -7.61
CA PRO A 53 -9.10 -3.88 -7.96
C PRO A 53 -9.90 -4.83 -8.86
N ASP A 54 -9.26 -5.47 -9.84
CA ASP A 54 -9.97 -6.43 -10.72
C ASP A 54 -10.47 -7.70 -10.00
N ALA A 55 -9.97 -8.00 -8.79
CA ALA A 55 -10.41 -9.18 -8.03
C ALA A 55 -11.51 -8.85 -7.02
N HIS A 56 -11.48 -7.66 -6.42
CA HIS A 56 -12.32 -7.32 -5.26
C HIS A 56 -13.10 -6.01 -5.42
N GLY A 57 -12.89 -5.27 -6.51
CA GLY A 57 -13.53 -3.97 -6.77
C GLY A 57 -13.10 -2.83 -5.83
N GLN A 58 -12.25 -3.11 -4.84
CA GLN A 58 -11.78 -2.11 -3.87
C GLN A 58 -10.75 -1.19 -4.50
N THR A 59 -10.95 0.10 -4.32
CA THR A 59 -10.01 1.15 -4.70
C THR A 59 -8.95 1.34 -3.59
N LYS A 60 -7.89 2.10 -3.91
CA LYS A 60 -6.89 2.54 -2.93
C LYS A 60 -7.54 3.33 -1.78
N ASN A 61 -8.57 4.13 -2.09
CA ASN A 61 -9.32 4.91 -1.11
C ASN A 61 -10.15 4.02 -0.19
N ASP A 62 -10.80 2.98 -0.71
CA ASP A 62 -11.57 2.04 0.10
C ASP A 62 -10.68 1.32 1.12
N HIS A 63 -9.48 0.90 0.67
CA HIS A 63 -8.48 0.34 1.55
C HIS A 63 -8.02 1.34 2.61
N PHE A 64 -7.77 2.61 2.25
CA PHE A 64 -7.39 3.64 3.20
C PHE A 64 -8.47 3.86 4.27
N LEU A 65 -9.73 4.04 3.86
CA LEU A 65 -10.84 4.25 4.79
C LEU A 65 -10.96 3.08 5.77
N THR A 66 -10.91 1.85 5.26
CA THR A 66 -11.00 0.66 6.12
C THR A 66 -9.82 0.54 7.07
N MET A 67 -8.59 0.78 6.60
CA MET A 67 -7.39 0.82 7.44
C MET A 67 -7.48 1.91 8.51
N PHE A 68 -8.11 3.04 8.19
CA PHE A 68 -8.26 4.16 9.12
C PHE A 68 -9.30 3.84 10.19
N ASP A 69 -10.46 3.30 9.80
CA ASP A 69 -11.53 2.91 10.71
C ASP A 69 -11.06 1.89 11.75
N GLU A 70 -10.23 0.92 11.36
CA GLU A 70 -9.62 -0.05 12.28
C GLU A 70 -8.76 0.62 13.35
N VAL A 71 -7.95 1.61 12.98
CA VAL A 71 -7.09 2.34 13.93
C VAL A 71 -7.91 3.16 14.90
N VAL A 72 -8.95 3.83 14.39
CA VAL A 72 -9.85 4.64 15.21
C VAL A 72 -10.61 3.75 16.20
N ALA A 73 -11.14 2.62 15.74
CA ALA A 73 -11.87 1.67 16.58
C ALA A 73 -11.00 1.08 17.70
N GLU A 74 -9.72 0.84 17.41
CA GLU A 74 -8.79 0.25 18.38
C GLU A 74 -8.15 1.29 19.32
N TYR A 75 -8.35 2.60 19.12
CA TYR A 75 -7.68 3.69 19.83
C TYR A 75 -6.14 3.56 19.87
N LYS A 76 -5.56 2.82 18.92
CA LYS A 76 -4.15 2.40 18.97
C LYS A 76 -3.15 3.41 18.44
N LEU A 77 -3.61 4.53 17.85
CA LEU A 77 -2.71 5.48 17.21
C LEU A 77 -3.06 6.91 17.53
N LEU A 78 -2.10 7.63 18.09
CA LEU A 78 -2.11 9.09 18.18
C LEU A 78 -1.26 9.63 17.04
N ALA A 79 -1.91 10.07 15.96
CA ALA A 79 -1.26 10.75 14.85
C ALA A 79 -1.78 12.18 14.77
N ARG A 80 -0.87 13.16 14.69
CA ARG A 80 -1.24 14.57 14.49
C ARG A 80 -1.57 14.88 13.03
N ASN A 81 -0.88 14.21 12.11
CA ASN A 81 -1.01 14.42 10.67
C ASN A 81 -1.23 13.07 9.98
N ILE A 82 -2.05 13.06 8.95
CA ILE A 82 -2.27 11.90 8.07
C ILE A 82 -1.85 12.32 6.67
N LEU A 83 -0.93 11.56 6.07
CA LEU A 83 -0.54 11.75 4.68
C LEU A 83 -1.14 10.62 3.86
N PHE A 84 -1.85 11.00 2.81
CA PHE A 84 -2.40 10.08 1.84
C PHE A 84 -2.30 10.71 0.45
N ASP A 85 -1.93 9.89 -0.52
CA ASP A 85 -1.72 10.29 -1.92
C ASP A 85 -2.97 9.89 -2.74
N SER A 86 -3.51 10.84 -3.51
CA SER A 86 -4.73 10.70 -4.31
C SER A 86 -4.55 9.78 -5.52
#